data_AF-A0A379G2W1-F1
#
_entry.id   AF-A0A379G2W1-F1
#
_cell.length_a   1.000
_cell.length_b   1.000
_cell.length_c   1.000
_cell.angle_alpha   90.00
_cell.angle_beta   90.00
_cell.angle_gamma   90.00
#
_symmetry.space_group_name_H-M   'P 1'
#
loop_
_entity.id
_entity.type
_entity.pdbx_description
1 polymer ?
#
loop_
_entity_poly.entity_id
_entity_poly.type
_entity_poly.pdbx_seq_one_letter_code
_entity_poly.pdbx_strand_id
1 'polypeptide(L)'
;MCDNDETLALEQKIDIFCENRSSIPWGKDKYSDNDAKKFEEIYDSLKKIMKNKQKYKCCYCGASFIGSHEINIDVEHILPSSIFDLLTLYLNNISIACKRCNMGIKHDDLSFFKKDKDYYETINKSKIIGNSLDYEIIHPNHDVYSDYIKKININHNEDIISFFIKNFHKTKAAYHYNYFQLEKITRSYLDMIQGIEPRKTYLRASSVDMLKSGDGKISR
;
A
#
# COMPACT_ATOMS: atom_id res chain seq x y z
N MET A 1 -11.38 -17.37 -1.42
CA MET A 1 -10.56 -17.58 -0.20
C MET A 1 -9.15 -17.82 -0.70
N CYS A 2 -8.14 -17.12 -0.18
CA CYS A 2 -6.75 -17.49 -0.47
C CYS A 2 -6.50 -18.77 0.34
N ASP A 3 -6.03 -19.85 -0.28
CA ASP A 3 -5.82 -21.11 0.43
C ASP A 3 -4.80 -20.89 1.56
N ASN A 4 -5.18 -21.29 2.78
CA ASN A 4 -4.29 -21.22 3.94
C ASN A 4 -2.96 -21.95 3.67
N ASP A 5 -3.01 -22.99 2.85
CA ASP A 5 -1.85 -23.78 2.45
C ASP A 5 -0.84 -22.98 1.60
N GLU A 6 -1.30 -22.09 0.71
CA GLU A 6 -0.39 -21.21 -0.06
C GLU A 6 0.32 -20.21 0.86
N THR A 7 -0.37 -19.69 1.88
CA THR A 7 0.23 -18.76 2.85
C THR A 7 1.27 -19.48 3.71
N LEU A 8 0.94 -20.66 4.24
CA LEU A 8 1.85 -21.44 5.06
C LEU A 8 3.11 -21.86 4.30
N ALA A 9 2.96 -22.30 3.04
CA ALA A 9 4.10 -22.64 2.19
C ALA A 9 5.00 -21.42 1.91
N LEU A 10 4.43 -20.23 1.76
CA LEU A 10 5.20 -19.00 1.61
C LEU A 10 5.96 -18.64 2.90
N GLU A 11 5.32 -18.74 4.07
CA GLU A 11 5.96 -18.49 5.37
C GLU A 11 7.18 -19.39 5.57
N GLN A 12 7.06 -20.68 5.25
CA GLN A 12 8.18 -21.63 5.31
C GLN A 12 9.34 -21.22 4.39
N LYS A 13 9.04 -20.78 3.16
CA LYS A 13 10.08 -20.28 2.24
C LYS A 13 10.77 -19.03 2.77
N ILE A 14 10.01 -18.12 3.38
CA ILE A 14 10.53 -16.89 3.98
C ILE A 14 11.43 -17.23 5.16
N ASP A 15 11.01 -18.14 6.04
CA ASP A 15 11.78 -18.54 7.22
C ASP A 15 13.13 -19.15 6.82
N ILE A 16 13.13 -20.09 5.86
CA ILE A 16 14.36 -20.67 5.31
C ILE A 16 15.24 -19.60 4.66
N PHE A 17 14.65 -18.67 3.90
CA PHE A 17 15.41 -17.61 3.25
C PHE A 17 16.05 -16.65 4.25
N CYS A 18 15.34 -16.32 5.34
CA CYS A 18 15.78 -15.36 6.34
C CYS A 18 16.66 -15.98 7.44
N GLU A 19 16.78 -17.31 7.47
CA GLU A 19 17.52 -18.04 8.51
C GLU A 19 18.96 -17.53 8.63
N ASN A 20 19.40 -17.24 9.87
CA ASN A 20 20.73 -16.76 10.21
C ASN A 20 21.18 -15.43 9.55
N ARG A 21 20.26 -14.69 8.92
CA ARG A 21 20.57 -13.35 8.36
C ARG A 21 20.38 -12.27 9.41
N SER A 22 21.35 -11.36 9.50
CA SER A 22 21.28 -10.17 10.36
C SER A 22 20.57 -8.98 9.70
N SER A 23 20.24 -9.07 8.40
CA SER A 23 19.56 -8.04 7.61
C SER A 23 18.88 -8.67 6.40
N ILE A 24 17.71 -8.16 6.01
CA ILE A 24 16.95 -8.58 4.82
C ILE A 24 16.67 -7.34 3.96
N PRO A 25 17.63 -6.89 3.13
CA PRO A 25 17.44 -5.71 2.31
C PRO A 25 16.37 -5.93 1.22
N TRP A 26 15.62 -4.89 0.89
CA TRP A 26 14.60 -4.96 -0.16
C TRP A 26 15.22 -4.87 -1.56
N GLY A 27 14.89 -5.82 -2.43
CA GLY A 27 15.29 -5.82 -3.84
C GLY A 27 16.26 -6.95 -4.19
N LYS A 28 16.04 -7.62 -5.33
CA LYS A 28 16.86 -8.76 -5.76
C LYS A 28 18.32 -8.38 -6.05
N ASP A 29 18.57 -7.13 -6.42
CA ASP A 29 19.90 -6.56 -6.66
C ASP A 29 20.78 -6.52 -5.41
N LYS A 30 20.20 -6.78 -4.24
CA LYS A 30 20.91 -6.83 -2.95
C LYS A 30 21.45 -8.22 -2.62
N TYR A 31 21.20 -9.21 -3.48
CA TYR A 31 21.52 -10.61 -3.22
C TYR A 31 22.42 -11.19 -4.31
N SER A 32 23.15 -12.25 -3.96
CA SER A 32 23.88 -13.07 -4.94
C SER A 32 22.92 -13.81 -5.87
N ASP A 33 23.37 -14.25 -7.05
CA ASP A 33 22.50 -14.81 -8.10
C ASP A 33 21.50 -15.87 -7.61
N ASN A 34 21.91 -16.77 -6.71
CA ASN A 34 21.02 -17.81 -6.18
C ASN A 34 19.98 -17.24 -5.21
N ASP A 35 20.40 -16.33 -4.33
CA ASP A 35 19.51 -15.70 -3.36
C ASP A 35 18.59 -14.67 -4.03
N ALA A 36 19.04 -14.01 -5.09
CA ALA A 36 18.24 -13.11 -5.91
C ALA A 36 17.06 -13.87 -6.56
N LYS A 37 17.29 -15.09 -7.07
CA LYS A 37 16.23 -15.96 -7.59
C LYS A 37 15.22 -16.35 -6.52
N LYS A 38 15.71 -16.79 -5.35
CA LYS A 38 14.84 -17.12 -4.20
C LYS A 38 14.01 -15.93 -3.75
N PHE A 39 14.61 -14.75 -3.68
CA PHE A 39 13.91 -13.51 -3.34
C PHE A 39 12.82 -13.19 -4.35
N GLU A 40 13.10 -13.32 -5.65
CA GLU A 40 12.13 -13.06 -6.72
C GLU A 40 10.94 -14.03 -6.65
N GLU A 41 11.18 -15.32 -6.40
CA GLU A 41 10.12 -16.31 -6.17
C GLU A 41 9.24 -16.00 -4.95
N ILE A 42 9.87 -15.60 -3.84
CA ILE A 42 9.16 -15.17 -2.63
C ILE A 42 8.34 -13.91 -2.92
N TYR A 43 8.94 -12.92 -3.58
CA TYR A 43 8.30 -11.65 -3.93
C TYR A 43 7.05 -11.86 -4.78
N ASP A 44 7.12 -12.68 -5.83
CA ASP A 44 5.98 -12.96 -6.71
C ASP A 44 4.85 -13.68 -5.97
N SER A 45 5.20 -14.67 -5.16
CA SER A 45 4.25 -15.41 -4.32
C SER A 45 3.56 -14.48 -3.31
N LEU A 46 4.34 -13.65 -2.63
CA LEU A 46 3.88 -12.66 -1.66
C LEU A 46 2.94 -11.65 -2.32
N LYS A 47 3.33 -11.07 -3.46
CA LYS A 47 2.53 -10.08 -4.17
C LYS A 47 1.20 -10.69 -4.64
N LYS A 48 1.19 -11.93 -5.12
CA LYS A 48 -0.02 -12.68 -5.51
C LYS A 48 -0.96 -12.87 -4.31
N ILE A 49 -0.45 -13.39 -3.19
CA ILE A 49 -1.25 -13.67 -1.99
C ILE A 49 -1.85 -12.36 -1.45
N MET A 50 -1.07 -11.28 -1.38
CA MET A 50 -1.55 -10.00 -0.87
C MET A 50 -2.63 -9.37 -1.76
N LYS A 51 -2.52 -9.47 -3.10
CA LYS A 51 -3.59 -9.08 -4.02
C LYS A 51 -4.89 -9.81 -3.75
N ASN A 52 -4.81 -11.13 -3.57
CA ASN A 52 -5.99 -11.94 -3.30
C ASN A 52 -6.61 -11.60 -1.94
N LYS A 53 -5.80 -11.51 -0.87
CA LYS A 53 -6.27 -11.13 0.48
C LYS A 53 -6.94 -9.75 0.48
N GLN A 54 -6.39 -8.78 -0.24
CA GLN A 54 -6.93 -7.42 -0.34
C GLN A 54 -8.00 -7.24 -1.42
N LYS A 55 -8.45 -8.31 -2.06
CA LYS A 55 -9.46 -8.28 -3.14
C LYS A 55 -9.08 -7.27 -4.24
N TYR A 56 -7.81 -7.24 -4.60
CA TYR A 56 -7.25 -6.36 -5.63
C TYR A 56 -7.54 -4.88 -5.33
N LYS A 57 -7.37 -4.45 -4.09
CA LYS A 57 -7.52 -3.03 -3.70
C LYS A 57 -6.30 -2.51 -2.95
N CYS A 58 -5.96 -1.25 -3.20
CA CYS A 58 -4.97 -0.54 -2.40
C CYS A 58 -5.42 -0.50 -0.93
N CYS A 59 -4.54 -0.90 -0.01
CA CYS A 59 -4.85 -0.93 1.43
C CYS A 59 -5.18 0.45 2.03
N TYR A 60 -4.70 1.53 1.43
CA TYR A 60 -4.86 2.89 1.97
C TYR A 60 -5.99 3.70 1.32
N CYS A 61 -6.16 3.63 -0.01
CA CYS A 61 -7.23 4.41 -0.67
C CYS A 61 -8.38 3.56 -1.20
N GLY A 62 -8.37 2.25 -0.93
CA GLY A 62 -9.43 1.32 -1.33
C GLY A 62 -9.67 1.24 -2.84
N ALA A 63 -8.74 1.70 -3.66
CA ALA A 63 -8.88 1.70 -5.10
C ALA A 63 -8.62 0.36 -5.72
N SER A 64 -9.44 0.02 -6.70
CA SER A 64 -9.33 -1.22 -7.46
C SER A 64 -8.05 -1.25 -8.27
N PHE A 65 -7.41 -2.41 -8.27
CA PHE A 65 -6.32 -2.80 -9.14
C PHE A 65 -6.79 -3.70 -10.29
N ILE A 66 -8.07 -4.05 -10.35
CA ILE A 66 -8.63 -4.79 -11.49
C ILE A 66 -8.41 -3.95 -12.76
N GLY A 67 -7.76 -4.55 -13.76
CA GLY A 67 -7.39 -3.87 -15.01
C GLY A 67 -6.21 -2.89 -14.89
N SER A 68 -5.57 -2.77 -13.73
CA SER A 68 -4.37 -1.94 -13.56
C SER A 68 -3.12 -2.69 -14.00
N HIS A 69 -2.19 -1.99 -14.66
CA HIS A 69 -0.86 -2.53 -14.92
C HIS A 69 -0.09 -2.82 -13.63
N GLU A 70 0.67 -3.92 -13.61
CA GLU A 70 1.47 -4.37 -12.46
C GLU A 70 2.45 -3.31 -11.93
N ILE A 71 2.94 -2.44 -12.82
CA ILE A 71 3.85 -1.34 -12.49
C ILE A 71 3.22 -0.29 -11.58
N ASN A 72 1.88 -0.27 -11.43
CA ASN A 72 1.16 0.67 -10.57
C ASN A 72 0.83 0.09 -9.19
N ILE A 73 1.16 -1.18 -8.96
CA ILE A 73 0.88 -1.93 -7.74
C ILE A 73 2.22 -2.25 -7.08
N ASP A 74 2.47 -1.62 -5.95
CA ASP A 74 3.67 -1.83 -5.17
C ASP A 74 3.38 -2.76 -3.98
N VAL A 75 4.36 -3.57 -3.62
CA VAL A 75 4.40 -4.17 -2.29
C VAL A 75 4.69 -3.06 -1.29
N GLU A 76 3.82 -2.94 -0.30
CA GLU A 76 3.86 -1.94 0.75
C GLU A 76 4.44 -2.55 2.03
N HIS A 77 5.40 -1.86 2.63
CA HIS A 77 5.89 -2.18 3.98
C HIS A 77 5.25 -1.21 4.96
N ILE A 78 4.33 -1.69 5.79
CA ILE A 78 3.60 -0.87 6.76
C ILE A 78 4.59 -0.10 7.64
N LEU A 79 5.58 -0.81 8.21
CA LEU A 79 6.80 -0.24 8.74
C LEU A 79 7.90 -0.30 7.66
N PRO A 80 8.52 0.82 7.26
CA PRO A 80 9.43 0.88 6.12
C PRO A 80 10.65 -0.05 6.25
N SER A 81 10.99 -0.77 5.19
CA SER A 81 12.14 -1.69 5.16
C SER A 81 13.49 -1.00 5.25
N SER A 82 13.58 0.30 4.95
CA SER A 82 14.78 1.12 5.16
C SER A 82 15.11 1.33 6.64
N ILE A 83 14.13 1.13 7.53
CA ILE A 83 14.25 1.31 8.99
C ILE A 83 14.11 -0.04 9.71
N PHE A 84 13.23 -0.91 9.21
CA PHE A 84 12.90 -2.21 9.78
C PHE A 84 13.23 -3.35 8.80
N ASP A 85 14.50 -3.50 8.47
CA ASP A 85 14.98 -4.45 7.47
C ASP A 85 14.68 -5.92 7.80
N LEU A 86 14.63 -6.32 9.08
CA LEU A 86 14.26 -7.69 9.47
C LEU A 86 12.76 -7.98 9.31
N LEU A 87 11.95 -6.93 9.10
CA LEU A 87 10.52 -7.02 8.80
C LEU A 87 10.21 -6.98 7.29
N THR A 88 11.21 -6.91 6.43
CA THR A 88 11.05 -6.75 4.96
C THR A 88 10.20 -7.84 4.31
N LEU A 89 10.29 -9.08 4.80
CA LEU A 89 9.48 -10.20 4.26
C LEU A 89 8.44 -10.70 5.26
N TYR A 90 8.27 -10.03 6.40
CA TYR A 90 7.36 -10.49 7.44
C TYR A 90 5.91 -10.17 7.03
N LEU A 91 5.08 -11.19 6.81
CA LEU A 91 3.77 -11.02 6.16
C LEU A 91 2.85 -10.02 6.87
N ASN A 92 2.92 -9.92 8.20
CA ASN A 92 2.12 -8.92 8.94
C ASN A 92 2.60 -7.47 8.73
N ASN A 93 3.82 -7.27 8.22
CA ASN A 93 4.33 -5.95 7.80
C ASN A 93 3.95 -5.60 6.37
N ILE A 94 3.39 -6.55 5.62
CA ILE A 94 3.31 -6.47 4.17
C ILE A 94 1.86 -6.29 3.72
N SER A 95 1.70 -5.46 2.69
CA SER A 95 0.45 -5.21 2.01
C SER A 95 0.71 -4.86 0.53
N ILE A 96 -0.32 -4.51 -0.21
CA ILE A 96 -0.21 -3.88 -1.53
C ILE A 96 -0.85 -2.50 -1.54
N ALA A 97 -0.15 -1.54 -2.13
CA ALA A 97 -0.60 -0.16 -2.25
C ALA A 97 -0.38 0.35 -3.67
N CYS A 98 -1.11 1.42 -4.01
CA CYS A 98 -0.88 2.13 -5.26
C CYS A 98 0.31 3.08 -5.07
N LYS A 99 1.04 3.37 -6.15
CA LYS A 99 2.19 4.30 -6.15
C LYS A 99 1.92 5.64 -5.48
N ARG A 100 0.72 6.22 -5.64
CA ARG A 100 0.35 7.47 -4.98
C ARG A 100 0.43 7.36 -3.45
N CYS A 101 -0.11 6.28 -2.88
CA CYS A 101 -0.16 6.13 -1.43
C CYS A 101 1.18 5.68 -0.85
N ASN A 102 1.83 4.69 -1.48
CA ASN A 102 3.14 4.22 -1.06
C ASN A 102 4.21 5.28 -1.37
N MET A 103 4.53 5.46 -2.65
CA MET A 103 5.64 6.28 -3.16
C MET A 103 5.33 7.77 -3.33
N GLY A 104 4.17 8.27 -2.90
CA GLY A 104 3.84 9.70 -3.05
C GLY A 104 3.33 10.36 -1.77
N ILE A 105 3.02 9.57 -0.73
CA ILE A 105 2.50 10.08 0.54
C ILE A 105 3.25 9.43 1.68
N LYS A 106 3.19 8.10 1.81
CA LYS A 106 3.75 7.40 2.96
C LYS A 106 5.28 7.35 2.91
N HIS A 107 5.86 6.85 1.82
CA HIS A 107 7.29 6.57 1.72
C HIS A 107 7.81 5.84 2.98
N ASP A 108 8.85 6.40 3.58
CA ASP A 108 9.47 5.96 4.82
C ASP A 108 8.95 6.72 6.06
N ASP A 109 7.85 7.48 5.92
CA ASP A 109 7.24 8.19 7.05
C ASP A 109 6.74 7.20 8.10
N LEU A 110 6.92 7.59 9.36
CA LEU A 110 6.53 6.87 10.57
C LEU A 110 5.71 7.74 11.52
N SER A 111 5.30 8.95 11.11
CA SER A 111 4.49 9.86 11.93
C SER A 111 3.17 9.24 12.43
N PHE A 112 2.68 8.20 11.74
CA PHE A 112 1.48 7.45 12.13
C PHE A 112 1.73 6.36 13.17
N PHE A 113 2.99 6.02 13.48
CA PHE A 113 3.34 4.92 14.37
C PHE A 113 3.59 5.44 15.78
N LYS A 114 2.81 4.96 16.76
CA LYS A 114 2.76 5.51 18.12
C LYS A 114 3.85 4.97 19.05
N LYS A 115 4.95 4.45 18.50
CA LYS A 115 6.09 3.98 19.28
C LYS A 115 7.24 4.95 19.14
N ASP A 116 7.94 5.15 20.26
CA ASP A 116 9.15 5.96 20.29
C ASP A 116 10.27 5.28 19.48
N LYS A 117 11.11 6.12 18.87
CA LYS A 117 12.22 5.67 18.03
C LYS A 117 13.18 4.74 18.77
N ASP A 118 13.37 4.94 20.07
CA ASP A 118 14.21 4.11 20.93
C ASP A 118 13.74 2.64 20.97
N TYR A 119 12.48 2.37 20.63
CA TYR A 119 11.90 1.03 20.60
C TYR A 119 12.01 0.34 19.22
N TYR A 120 12.46 1.05 18.19
CA TYR A 120 12.46 0.54 16.81
C TYR A 120 13.42 -0.64 16.63
N GLU A 121 14.59 -0.60 17.26
CA GLU A 121 15.55 -1.71 17.20
C GLU A 121 14.98 -2.98 17.84
N THR A 122 14.30 -2.85 18.97
CA THR A 122 13.59 -3.98 19.63
C THR A 122 12.51 -4.55 18.72
N ILE A 123 11.66 -3.69 18.14
CA ILE A 123 10.62 -4.09 17.18
C ILE A 123 11.23 -4.88 16.03
N ASN A 124 12.31 -4.37 15.43
CA ASN A 124 12.95 -4.96 14.27
C ASN A 124 13.54 -6.34 14.61
N LYS A 125 14.33 -6.44 15.70
CA LYS A 125 14.98 -7.69 16.12
C LYS A 125 14.00 -8.75 16.60
N SER A 126 13.00 -8.35 17.39
CA SER A 126 12.00 -9.28 17.93
C SER A 126 10.88 -9.60 16.93
N LYS A 127 10.88 -8.94 15.76
CA LYS A 127 9.85 -9.05 14.73
C LYS A 127 8.42 -8.75 15.26
N ILE A 128 8.31 -7.77 16.15
CA ILE A 128 7.04 -7.40 16.82
C ILE A 128 6.47 -6.13 16.19
N ILE A 129 5.47 -6.29 15.33
CA ILE A 129 4.82 -5.17 14.62
C ILE A 129 3.82 -4.41 15.51
N GLY A 130 3.43 -5.02 16.63
CA GLY A 130 2.42 -4.47 17.52
C GLY A 130 1.01 -4.84 17.05
N ASN A 131 0.03 -4.07 17.50
CA ASN A 131 -1.39 -4.28 17.20
C ASN A 131 -2.02 -3.01 16.62
N SER A 132 -3.31 -3.07 16.28
CA SER A 132 -4.02 -1.91 15.71
C SER A 132 -3.81 -0.60 16.50
N LEU A 133 -3.82 -0.62 17.83
CA LEU A 133 -3.72 0.60 18.65
C LEU A 133 -2.37 1.32 18.54
N ASP A 134 -1.32 0.62 18.09
CA ASP A 134 0.00 1.20 17.89
C ASP A 134 0.09 2.09 16.63
N TYR A 135 -0.99 2.19 15.85
CA TYR A 135 -1.05 2.94 14.59
C TYR A 135 -2.20 3.96 14.59
N GLU A 136 -1.92 5.19 14.15
CA GLU A 136 -2.95 6.21 13.89
C GLU A 136 -3.70 5.96 12.57
N ILE A 137 -3.05 5.34 11.59
CA ILE A 137 -3.69 4.90 10.36
C ILE A 137 -4.49 3.60 10.60
N ILE A 138 -5.50 3.37 9.74
CA ILE A 138 -6.11 2.05 9.55
C ILE A 138 -4.99 1.08 9.12
N HIS A 139 -4.69 0.10 9.97
CA HIS A 139 -3.64 -0.87 9.74
C HIS A 139 -4.10 -1.95 8.75
N PRO A 140 -3.42 -2.16 7.61
CA PRO A 140 -3.88 -3.05 6.54
C PRO A 140 -4.19 -4.49 6.97
N ASN A 141 -3.47 -5.00 7.97
CA ASN A 141 -3.57 -6.39 8.43
C ASN A 141 -4.30 -6.57 9.77
N HIS A 142 -4.66 -5.47 10.46
CA HIS A 142 -5.31 -5.53 11.79
C HIS A 142 -6.67 -4.83 11.84
N ASP A 143 -6.94 -3.95 10.87
CA ASP A 143 -8.18 -3.19 10.80
C ASP A 143 -8.99 -3.58 9.56
N VAL A 144 -10.31 -3.67 9.73
CA VAL A 144 -11.24 -3.80 8.61
C VAL A 144 -11.50 -2.41 8.03
N TYR A 145 -10.89 -2.08 6.88
CA TYR A 145 -10.97 -0.74 6.28
C TYR A 145 -12.40 -0.16 6.19
N SER A 146 -13.39 -0.98 5.84
CA SER A 146 -14.79 -0.55 5.70
C SER A 146 -15.46 -0.11 7.00
N ASP A 147 -14.91 -0.50 8.16
CA ASP A 147 -15.42 -0.07 9.47
C ASP A 147 -15.07 1.40 9.74
N TYR A 148 -14.03 1.91 9.06
CA TYR A 148 -13.50 3.26 9.22
C TYR A 148 -13.86 4.17 8.06
N ILE A 149 -13.76 3.68 6.81
CA ILE A 149 -13.99 4.48 5.60
C ILE A 149 -14.84 3.70 4.61
N LYS A 150 -16.01 4.27 4.27
CA LYS A 150 -16.84 3.79 3.17
C LYS A 150 -16.44 4.53 1.89
N LYS A 151 -16.02 3.77 0.88
CA LYS A 151 -15.75 4.29 -0.46
C LYS A 151 -16.97 4.07 -1.36
N ILE A 152 -17.40 5.13 -2.05
CA ILE A 152 -18.49 5.08 -3.03
C ILE A 152 -17.90 5.50 -4.37
N ASN A 153 -18.20 4.73 -5.42
CA ASN A 153 -17.84 5.08 -6.78
C ASN A 153 -19.11 5.42 -7.55
N ILE A 154 -19.09 6.52 -8.29
CA ILE A 154 -20.14 6.92 -9.22
C ILE A 154 -19.52 6.92 -10.62
N ASN A 155 -20.13 6.17 -11.55
CA ASN A 155 -19.72 6.21 -12.95
C ASN A 155 -20.31 7.47 -13.59
N HIS A 156 -19.48 8.21 -14.32
CA HIS A 156 -19.88 9.37 -15.09
C HIS A 156 -19.24 9.27 -16.47
N ASN A 157 -20.01 8.83 -17.47
CA ASN A 157 -19.49 8.44 -18.78
C ASN A 157 -18.36 7.40 -18.64
N GLU A 158 -17.16 7.72 -19.12
CA GLU A 158 -15.96 6.88 -19.04
C GLU A 158 -15.19 7.06 -17.71
N ASP A 159 -15.60 8.01 -16.87
CA ASP A 159 -14.94 8.34 -15.62
C ASP A 159 -15.58 7.66 -14.40
N ILE A 160 -14.76 7.47 -13.36
CA ILE A 160 -15.20 6.97 -12.05
C ILE A 160 -14.88 8.00 -10.97
N ILE A 161 -15.91 8.62 -10.42
CA ILE A 161 -15.79 9.57 -9.31
C ILE A 161 -15.80 8.79 -8.00
N SER A 162 -14.71 8.88 -7.24
CA SER A 162 -14.59 8.25 -5.92
C SER A 162 -14.92 9.24 -4.80
N PHE A 163 -15.88 8.88 -3.95
CA PHE A 163 -16.19 9.55 -2.69
C PHE A 163 -15.76 8.70 -1.49
N PHE A 164 -15.36 9.36 -0.41
CA PHE A 164 -14.88 8.73 0.81
C PHE A 164 -15.64 9.29 2.01
N ILE A 165 -16.34 8.41 2.73
CA ILE A 165 -17.14 8.78 3.91
C ILE A 165 -16.45 8.19 5.14
N LYS A 166 -16.06 9.06 6.07
CA LYS A 166 -15.44 8.67 7.35
C LYS A 166 -16.50 8.18 8.34
N ASN A 167 -16.18 7.15 9.10
CA ASN A 167 -16.90 6.82 10.32
C ASN A 167 -16.42 7.73 11.45
N PHE A 168 -17.21 8.73 11.83
CA PHE A 168 -16.83 9.73 12.83
C PHE A 168 -16.67 9.15 14.25
N HIS A 169 -17.16 7.95 14.52
CA HIS A 169 -16.99 7.26 15.80
C HIS A 169 -15.65 6.51 15.92
N LYS A 170 -14.86 6.47 14.84
CA LYS A 170 -13.56 5.78 14.80
C LYS A 170 -12.45 6.80 14.58
N THR A 171 -11.64 7.04 15.60
CA THR A 171 -10.58 8.07 15.61
C THR A 171 -9.60 7.94 14.43
N LYS A 172 -9.17 6.71 14.11
CA LYS A 172 -8.28 6.42 12.97
C LYS A 172 -8.86 6.85 11.62
N ALA A 173 -10.19 6.88 11.46
CA ALA A 173 -10.82 7.22 10.19
C ALA A 173 -10.45 8.66 9.77
N ALA A 174 -10.45 9.60 10.71
CA ALA A 174 -10.08 10.98 10.45
C ALA A 174 -8.60 11.12 10.11
N TYR A 175 -7.71 10.52 10.92
CA TYR A 175 -6.27 10.56 10.68
C TYR A 175 -5.93 9.96 9.31
N HIS A 176 -6.39 8.74 9.04
CA HIS A 176 -6.10 8.03 7.79
C HIS A 176 -6.62 8.78 6.56
N TYR A 177 -7.84 9.32 6.63
CA TYR A 177 -8.43 10.12 5.55
C TYR A 177 -7.58 11.34 5.20
N ASN A 178 -7.11 12.06 6.22
CA ASN A 178 -6.29 13.25 6.06
C ASN A 178 -4.88 12.89 5.59
N TYR A 179 -4.25 11.91 6.23
CA TYR A 179 -2.90 11.43 5.94
C TYR A 179 -2.77 10.99 4.48
N PHE A 180 -3.69 10.13 3.99
CA PHE A 180 -3.70 9.69 2.59
C PHE A 180 -4.41 10.65 1.63
N GLN A 181 -4.81 11.83 2.12
CA GLN A 181 -5.36 12.93 1.35
C GLN A 181 -6.55 12.48 0.50
N LEU A 182 -7.47 11.69 1.07
CA LEU A 182 -8.55 11.04 0.32
C LEU A 182 -9.54 12.06 -0.25
N GLU A 183 -9.78 13.18 0.44
CA GLU A 183 -10.56 14.30 -0.10
C GLU A 183 -10.00 14.82 -1.42
N LYS A 184 -8.67 14.84 -1.58
CA LYS A 184 -8.04 15.40 -2.78
C LYS A 184 -8.32 14.54 -4.00
N ILE A 185 -8.48 13.22 -3.81
CA ILE A 185 -8.91 12.31 -4.88
C ILE A 185 -10.31 12.72 -5.35
N THR A 186 -11.26 12.88 -4.43
CA THR A 186 -12.64 13.29 -4.77
C THR A 186 -12.65 14.65 -5.46
N ARG A 187 -11.94 15.64 -4.89
CA ARG A 187 -11.85 16.99 -5.45
C ARG A 187 -11.27 17.00 -6.85
N SER A 188 -10.20 16.24 -7.11
CA SER A 188 -9.62 16.16 -8.46
C SER A 188 -10.61 15.61 -9.50
N TYR A 189 -11.43 14.63 -9.15
CA TYR A 189 -12.48 14.17 -10.06
C TYR A 189 -13.58 15.23 -10.26
N LEU A 190 -13.97 15.94 -9.20
CA LEU A 190 -14.95 17.02 -9.29
C LEU A 190 -14.46 18.21 -10.13
N ASP A 191 -13.19 18.59 -9.96
CA ASP A 191 -12.54 19.63 -10.77
C ASP A 191 -12.60 19.21 -12.26
N MET A 192 -12.24 17.96 -12.58
CA MET A 192 -12.22 17.43 -13.95
C MET A 192 -13.60 17.46 -14.63
N ILE A 193 -14.67 17.03 -13.95
CA ILE A 193 -16.03 17.05 -14.53
C ILE A 193 -16.58 18.48 -14.69
N GLN A 194 -16.01 19.46 -13.98
CA GLN A 194 -16.34 20.87 -14.13
C GLN A 194 -15.53 21.55 -15.24
N GLY A 195 -14.68 20.80 -15.97
CA GLY A 195 -13.79 21.34 -17.00
C GLY A 195 -12.58 22.09 -16.43
N ILE A 196 -12.27 21.89 -15.15
CA ILE A 196 -11.09 22.47 -14.49
C ILE A 196 -9.96 21.44 -14.58
N GLU A 197 -8.76 21.88 -14.97
CA GLU A 197 -7.61 20.98 -15.02
C GLU A 197 -7.37 20.38 -13.63
N PRO A 198 -7.39 19.04 -13.50
CA PRO A 198 -7.22 18.41 -12.21
C PRO A 198 -5.79 18.63 -11.72
N ARG A 199 -5.66 18.88 -10.42
CA ARG A 199 -4.34 19.00 -9.79
C ARG A 199 -3.56 17.69 -9.93
N LYS A 200 -2.58 17.69 -10.86
CA LYS A 200 -1.78 16.53 -11.31
C LYS A 200 -1.19 15.70 -10.16
N THR A 201 -0.86 16.34 -9.03
CA THR A 201 -0.30 15.69 -7.84
C THR A 201 -1.24 14.73 -7.11
N TYR A 202 -2.55 14.76 -7.41
CA TYR A 202 -3.54 13.98 -6.64
C TYR A 202 -4.12 12.80 -7.43
N LEU A 203 -3.90 12.77 -8.74
CA LEU A 203 -4.31 11.68 -9.61
C LEU A 203 -3.28 10.55 -9.59
N ARG A 204 -3.74 9.32 -9.81
CA ARG A 204 -2.82 8.19 -10.03
C ARG A 204 -2.12 8.35 -11.37
N ALA A 205 -0.92 7.80 -11.51
CA ALA A 205 -0.22 7.75 -12.81
C ALA A 205 -1.15 7.20 -13.92
N SER A 206 -1.91 6.15 -13.63
CA SER A 206 -2.91 5.58 -14.54
C SER A 206 -4.04 6.54 -14.92
N SER A 207 -4.37 7.52 -14.06
CA SER A 207 -5.37 8.57 -14.34
C SER A 207 -4.74 9.78 -15.04
N VAL A 208 -3.45 10.02 -14.88
CA VAL A 208 -2.70 11.04 -15.63
C VAL A 208 -2.51 10.59 -17.08
N ASP A 209 -2.33 9.30 -17.33
CA ASP A 209 -2.27 8.76 -18.69
C ASP A 209 -3.60 8.90 -19.45
N MET A 210 -4.75 8.93 -18.75
CA MET A 210 -6.06 9.22 -19.34
C MET A 210 -6.27 10.71 -19.67
N LEU A 211 -5.42 11.61 -19.16
CA LEU A 211 -5.40 13.04 -19.54
C LEU A 211 -4.61 13.29 -20.83
N LYS A 212 -4.03 12.25 -21.44
CA LYS A 212 -3.49 12.35 -22.80
C LYS A 212 -4.67 12.36 -23.77
N SER A 213 -5.06 13.55 -24.24
CA SER A 213 -5.82 13.65 -25.48
C SER A 213 -5.07 12.92 -26.61
N GLY A 214 -5.81 12.49 -27.64
CA GLY A 214 -5.31 11.67 -28.77
C GLY A 214 -4.09 12.22 -29.53
N ASP A 215 -3.61 13.40 -29.16
CA ASP A 215 -2.51 14.13 -29.78
C ASP A 215 -1.19 13.96 -29.00
N GLY A 216 -1.20 13.23 -27.87
CA GLY A 216 0.01 12.90 -27.10
C GLY A 216 0.76 14.08 -26.47
N LYS A 217 0.18 15.28 -26.48
CA LYS A 217 0.79 16.49 -25.92
C LYS A 217 0.27 16.79 -24.53
N ILE A 218 1.21 16.89 -23.59
CA ILE A 218 0.98 17.42 -22.24
C ILE A 218 0.80 18.93 -22.38
N SER A 219 -0.39 19.47 -22.14
CA SER A 219 -0.55 20.91 -21.93
C SER A 219 0.21 21.30 -20.67
N ARG A 220 1.14 22.25 -20.83
CA ARG A 220 1.94 22.85 -19.76
C ARG A 220 1.10 23.78 -18.92
#